data_AF-A0A1W9YNY7-F1
#
_entry.id   AF-A0A1W9YNY7-F1
#
_cell.length_a   1.000
_cell.length_b   1.000
_cell.length_c   1.000
_cell.angle_alpha   90.00
_cell.angle_beta   90.00
_cell.angle_gamma   90.00
#
_symmetry.space_group_name_H-M   'P 1'
#
loop_
_entity.id
_entity.type
_entity.pdbx_description
1 polymer ?
#
loop_
_entity_poly.entity_id
_entity_poly.type
_entity_poly.pdbx_seq_one_letter_code
_entity_poly.pdbx_strand_id
1 'polypeptide(L)' 'TIDVNTGAFVGHRNLEETIFKTNLEAATAIARQLRLRNLGGIIIIDFIDMEDEEHRRQVLRTLEKQLERDHAKTNIIGIT' A
#
# COMPACT_ATOMS: atom_id res chain seq x y z
N THR A 1 -1.75 -3.39 -12.71
CA THR A 1 -2.42 -2.47 -11.77
C THR A 1 -2.87 -3.28 -10.57
N ILE A 2 -2.79 -2.70 -9.38
CA ILE A 2 -3.25 -3.31 -8.11
C ILE A 2 -4.20 -2.31 -7.47
N ASP A 3 -5.35 -2.80 -7.00
CA ASP A 3 -6.43 -2.00 -6.42
C ASP A 3 -6.67 -2.44 -4.97
N VAL A 4 -6.85 -1.49 -4.06
CA VAL A 4 -7.03 -1.74 -2.62
C VAL A 4 -8.46 -1.38 -2.21
N ASN A 5 -9.16 -2.31 -1.55
CA ASN A 5 -10.54 -2.10 -1.10
C ASN A 5 -10.71 -2.53 0.36
N THR A 6 -11.49 -1.76 1.13
CA THR A 6 -11.88 -2.06 2.53
C THR A 6 -12.99 -3.11 2.66
N GLY A 7 -13.64 -3.50 1.55
CA GLY A 7 -14.75 -4.45 1.54
C GLY A 7 -15.93 -4.00 2.41
N ALA A 8 -16.72 -4.95 2.95
CA ALA A 8 -17.91 -4.67 3.77
C ALA A 8 -17.59 -4.25 5.23
N PHE A 9 -16.33 -3.98 5.56
CA PHE A 9 -15.90 -3.67 6.93
C PHE A 9 -16.04 -2.17 7.23
N VAL A 10 -17.29 -1.68 7.23
CA VAL A 10 -17.60 -0.27 7.53
C VAL A 10 -18.33 -0.19 8.86
N GLY A 11 -17.58 -0.29 9.96
CA GLY A 11 -18.10 0.09 11.26
C GLY A 11 -18.35 1.60 11.30
N HIS A 12 -19.52 2.04 11.76
CA HIS A 12 -19.95 3.45 11.75
C HIS A 12 -19.12 4.43 12.61
N ARG A 13 -18.02 3.97 13.23
CA ARG A 13 -17.10 4.79 14.02
C ARG A 13 -15.68 4.37 13.64
N ASN A 14 -14.92 5.31 13.07
CA ASN A 14 -13.52 5.18 12.62
C ASN A 14 -13.25 4.64 11.20
N LEU A 15 -13.94 5.21 10.20
CA LEU A 15 -13.66 4.94 8.78
C LEU A 15 -12.22 5.29 8.40
N GLU A 16 -11.70 6.43 8.85
CA GLU A 16 -10.35 6.89 8.51
C GLU A 16 -9.26 5.93 9.04
N GLU A 17 -9.34 5.53 10.31
CA GLU A 17 -8.42 4.54 10.89
C GLU A 17 -8.52 3.19 10.16
N THR A 18 -9.73 2.79 9.76
CA THR A 18 -9.95 1.56 9.00
C THR A 18 -9.27 1.63 7.63
N ILE A 19 -9.46 2.73 6.89
CA ILE A 19 -8.80 2.99 5.61
C ILE A 19 -7.29 2.93 5.77
N PHE A 20 -6.76 3.65 6.76
CA PHE A 20 -5.33 3.70 7.02
C PHE A 20 -4.75 2.31 7.29
N LYS A 21 -5.40 1.53 8.17
CA LYS A 21 -4.99 0.16 8.48
C LYS A 21 -5.07 -0.76 7.25
N THR A 22 -6.13 -0.67 6.45
CA THR A 22 -6.26 -1.45 5.21
C THR A 22 -5.12 -1.13 4.24
N ASN A 23 -4.77 0.15 4.07
CA ASN A 23 -3.67 0.55 3.19
C ASN A 23 -2.30 0.06 3.72
N LEU A 24 -2.06 0.05 5.04
CA LEU A 24 -0.85 -0.53 5.63
C LEU A 24 -0.72 -2.04 5.37
N GLU A 25 -1.82 -2.77 5.56
CA GLU A 25 -1.89 -4.21 5.28
C GLU A 25 -1.66 -4.49 3.79
N ALA A 26 -2.28 -3.69 2.92
CA ALA A 26 -2.11 -3.76 1.48
C ALA A 26 -0.66 -3.51 1.07
N ALA A 27 -0.01 -2.45 1.56
CA ALA A 27 1.39 -2.15 1.26
C ALA A 27 2.32 -3.35 1.58
N THR A 28 2.11 -3.98 2.73
CA THR A 28 2.87 -5.17 3.14
C THR A 28 2.58 -6.36 2.23
N ALA A 29 1.31 -6.62 1.91
CA ALA A 29 0.91 -7.73 1.05
C ALA A 29 1.44 -7.56 -0.38
N ILE A 30 1.37 -6.35 -0.93
CA ILE A 30 1.82 -6.02 -2.28
C ILE A 30 3.32 -6.30 -2.40
N ALA A 31 4.15 -5.70 -1.55
CA ALA A 31 5.60 -5.93 -1.57
C ALA A 31 5.97 -7.42 -1.48
N ARG A 32 5.24 -8.19 -0.64
CA ARG A 32 5.41 -9.64 -0.56
C ARG A 32 5.04 -10.34 -1.87
N GLN A 33 3.92 -9.98 -2.50
CA GLN A 33 3.48 -10.59 -3.76
C GLN A 33 4.43 -10.26 -4.91
N LEU A 34 4.96 -9.04 -4.99
CA LEU A 34 5.95 -8.65 -5.99
C LEU A 34 7.17 -9.58 -5.94
N ARG A 35 7.72 -9.78 -4.74
CA ARG A 35 8.85 -10.68 -4.51
C ARG A 35 8.52 -12.14 -4.82
N LEU A 36 7.40 -12.65 -4.31
CA LEU A 36 7.02 -14.06 -4.46
C LEU A 36 6.73 -14.44 -5.92
N ARG A 37 6.18 -13.51 -6.70
CA ARG A 37 5.80 -13.74 -8.09
C ARG A 37 6.86 -13.25 -9.08
N ASN A 38 7.95 -12.66 -8.60
CA ASN A 38 8.99 -12.05 -9.41
C ASN A 38 8.40 -11.07 -10.45
N LEU A 39 7.49 -10.19 -10.00
CA LEU A 39 6.82 -9.23 -10.87
C LEU A 39 7.74 -8.04 -11.15
N GLY A 40 7.90 -7.70 -12.42
CA GLY A 40 8.70 -6.57 -12.88
C GLY A 40 7.96 -5.66 -13.86
N GLY A 41 8.59 -4.54 -14.21
CA GLY A 41 8.00 -3.50 -15.06
C GLY A 41 7.28 -2.42 -14.24
N ILE A 42 6.46 -1.63 -14.92
CA ILE A 42 5.70 -0.54 -14.27
C ILE A 42 4.49 -1.14 -13.56
N ILE A 43 4.38 -0.86 -12.26
CA ILE A 43 3.29 -1.33 -11.41
C ILE A 43 2.61 -0.10 -10.82
N ILE A 44 1.31 0.02 -11.08
CA ILE A 44 0.46 1.09 -10.53
C ILE A 44 -0.33 0.48 -9.38
N ILE A 45 -0.27 1.11 -8.22
CA ILE A 45 -1.00 0.72 -7.00
C ILE A 45 -1.98 1.86 -6.70
N ASP A 46 -3.26 1.52 -6.60
CA ASP A 46 -4.33 2.42 -6.24
C ASP A 46 -4.71 2.16 -4.78
N PHE A 47 -4.21 3.02 -3.88
CA PHE A 47 -4.56 2.97 -2.46
C PHE A 47 -5.88 3.70 -2.22
N ILE A 48 -6.58 3.33 -1.16
CA ILE A 48 -7.80 4.02 -0.77
C ILE A 48 -7.45 5.44 -0.31
N ASP A 49 -8.24 6.43 -0.73
CA ASP A 49 -8.04 7.83 -0.38
C ASP A 49 -7.95 8.06 1.13
N MET A 50 -6.92 8.79 1.55
CA MET A 50 -6.68 9.18 2.95
C MET A 50 -6.61 10.70 3.03
N GLU A 51 -7.32 11.30 4.00
CA GLU A 51 -7.31 12.75 4.23
C GLU A 51 -6.01 13.20 4.91
N ASP A 52 -5.55 12.47 5.93
CA ASP A 52 -4.32 12.75 6.66
C ASP A 52 -3.05 12.46 5.83
N GLU A 53 -2.16 13.45 5.74
CA GLU A 53 -0.88 13.34 5.08
C GLU A 53 0.10 12.41 5.81
N GLU A 54 0.06 12.37 7.14
CA GLU A 54 0.89 11.44 7.92
C GLU A 54 0.49 9.99 7.62
N HIS A 55 -0.80 9.71 7.47
CA HIS A 55 -1.27 8.39 7.05
C HIS A 55 -0.72 8.01 5.66
N ARG A 56 -0.82 8.91 4.67
CA ARG A 56 -0.23 8.71 3.33
C ARG A 56 1.28 8.41 3.43
N ARG A 57 2.01 9.21 4.22
CA ARG A 57 3.46 9.06 4.40
C ARG A 57 3.84 7.75 5.08
N GLN A 58 3.06 7.30 6.06
CA GLN A 58 3.29 6.03 6.76
C GLN A 58 3.04 4.82 5.86
N VAL A 59 2.00 4.86 5.00
CA VAL A 59 1.76 3.83 3.99
C VAL A 59 2.92 3.74 3.01
N LEU A 60 3.40 4.89 2.49
CA LEU A 60 4.54 4.92 1.58
C LEU A 60 5.83 4.36 2.22
N ARG A 61 6.17 4.81 3.44
CA ARG A 61 7.33 4.29 4.19
C ARG A 61 7.23 2.79 4.46
N THR A 62 6.02 2.29 4.70
CA THR A 62 5.78 0.86 4.90
C THR A 62 6.03 0.08 3.61
N LEU A 63 5.54 0.59 2.48
CA LEU A 63 5.79 -0.02 1.18
C LEU A 63 7.30 -0.05 0.85
N GLU A 64 8.00 1.08 1.01
CA GLU A 64 9.46 1.21 0.82
C GLU A 64 10.22 0.17 1.66
N LYS A 65 9.97 0.16 2.98
CA LYS A 65 10.63 -0.76 3.92
C LYS A 65 10.39 -2.24 3.58
N GLN A 66 9.22 -2.59 3.05
CA GLN A 66 8.93 -3.98 2.67
C GLN A 66 9.59 -4.36 1.33
N LEU A 67 9.74 -3.39 0.42
CA LEU A 67 10.43 -3.56 -0.86
C LEU A 67 11.96 -3.64 -0.71
N GLU A 68 12.56 -3.06 0.33
CA GLU A 68 13.99 -3.25 0.65
C GLU A 68 14.41 -4.71 0.83
N ARG A 69 13.43 -5.59 1.14
CA ARG A 69 13.63 -7.04 1.28
C ARG A 69 13.61 -7.78 -0.05
N ASP A 70 13.29 -7.09 -1.13
CA ASP A 70 13.38 -7.62 -2.49
C ASP A 70 14.80 -7.39 -3.05
N HIS A 71 15.36 -8.39 -3.71
CA HIS A 71 16.64 -8.24 -4.40
C HIS A 71 16.49 -7.44 -5.70
N ALA A 72 15.26 -7.37 -6.26
CA ALA A 72 14.97 -6.55 -7.41
C ALA A 72 15.03 -5.06 -7.04
N LYS A 73 15.75 -4.27 -7.84
CA LYS A 73 15.76 -2.81 -7.68
C LYS A 73 14.38 -2.26 -7.98
N THR A 74 13.79 -1.61 -6.99
CA THR A 74 12.49 -0.94 -7.13
C THR A 74 12.69 0.56 -7.00
N ASN A 75 12.03 1.34 -7.86
CA ASN A 75 11.94 2.79 -7.73
C ASN A 75 10.48 3.16 -7.52
N ILE A 76 10.20 3.94 -6.48
CA ILE A 76 8.84 4.40 -6.18
C ILE A 76 8.73 5.85 -6.61
N ILE A 77 7.75 6.12 -7.46
CA ILE A 77 7.35 7.47 -7.84
C ILE A 77 6.15 7.76 -6.94
N GLY A 78 6.20 8.89 -6.22
CA GLY A 78 5.35 9.16 -5.05
C GLY A 78 3.83 9.01 -5.25
N ILE A 79 3.10 9.13 -4.14
CA ILE A 79 1.63 9.14 -4.13
C ILE A 79 1.16 10.44 -4.82
N THR A 80 0.34 10.31 -5.86
CA THR A 80 -0.29 11.44 -6.56
C THR A 80 -1.73 11.58 -6.12
#